data_AF-A0A0V8J9A3-F1
#
_entry.id   AF-A0A0V8J9A3-F1
#
_cell.length_a   1.000
_cell.length_b   1.000
_cell.length_c   1.000
_cell.angle_alpha   90.00
_cell.angle_beta   90.00
_cell.angle_gamma   90.00
#
_symmetry.space_group_name_H-M   'P 1'
#
loop_
_entity.id
_entity.type
_entity.pdbx_description
1 polymer ?
#
loop_
_entity_poly.entity_id
_entity_poly.type
_entity_poly.pdbx_seq_one_letter_code
_entity_poly.pdbx_strand_id
1 'polypeptide(L)'
;MRYYATSFLIVMLAIFASPSPLTESSVMKETSFAEQSAQAEEVSLTKAKALQLSQEFINKLQTKTDSQYRVKDYSSKSELIKDVRHVASKQMASDYVNGLFEEKKGKLYVVPTDLPPWVEKGQNFELKKLSESSYHLVQHNKSDLYGEYSITLGFEKVNSHWVITFASIS
;
A
#
# COMPACT_ATOMS: atom_id res chain seq x y z
N MET A 1 17.95 11.73 -47.73
CA MET A 1 16.82 11.32 -48.60
C MET A 1 17.37 10.53 -49.78
N ARG A 2 17.11 9.22 -49.84
CA ARG A 2 17.26 8.40 -51.06
C ARG A 2 16.21 7.29 -51.02
N TYR A 3 15.29 7.37 -51.97
CA TYR A 3 14.22 6.39 -52.20
C TYR A 3 14.75 5.24 -53.04
N TYR A 4 14.34 4.01 -52.74
CA TYR A 4 14.34 2.91 -53.70
C TYR A 4 12.92 2.36 -53.80
N ALA A 5 12.35 2.55 -54.99
CA ALA A 5 11.18 1.86 -55.48
C ALA A 5 11.64 0.65 -56.29
N THR A 6 11.03 -0.51 -56.08
CA THR A 6 10.62 -1.40 -57.18
C THR A 6 9.59 -2.40 -56.68
N SER A 7 8.46 -2.35 -57.37
CA SER A 7 7.27 -3.18 -57.27
C SER A 7 7.55 -4.65 -57.62
N PHE A 8 6.86 -5.59 -56.97
CA PHE A 8 6.35 -6.77 -57.63
C PHE A 8 4.98 -7.12 -57.05
N LEU A 9 3.98 -6.99 -57.91
CA LEU A 9 2.60 -7.42 -57.75
C LEU A 9 2.48 -8.76 -58.48
N ILE A 10 1.88 -9.78 -57.85
CA ILE A 10 1.03 -10.76 -58.54
C ILE A 10 0.00 -11.30 -57.54
N VAL A 11 -1.23 -11.22 -58.01
CA VAL A 11 -2.51 -11.60 -57.41
C VAL A 11 -2.72 -13.10 -57.61
N MET A 12 -3.30 -13.80 -56.63
CA MET A 12 -4.17 -14.94 -56.98
C MET A 12 -5.42 -14.98 -56.09
N LEU A 13 -6.53 -14.76 -56.78
CA LEU A 13 -7.91 -14.78 -56.35
C LEU A 13 -8.44 -16.20 -56.63
N ALA A 14 -9.08 -16.85 -55.68
CA ALA A 14 -9.94 -17.99 -55.94
C ALA A 14 -11.27 -17.78 -55.21
N ILE A 15 -12.30 -17.43 -55.99
CA ILE A 15 -13.70 -17.37 -55.59
C ILE A 15 -14.32 -18.71 -55.97
N PHE A 16 -14.91 -19.43 -55.02
CA PHE A 16 -15.92 -20.45 -55.28
C PHE A 16 -17.13 -20.14 -54.40
N ALA A 17 -18.31 -20.07 -55.02
CA ALA A 17 -19.58 -19.77 -54.39
C ALA A 17 -20.58 -20.94 -54.51
N SER A 18 -21.10 -21.37 -53.35
CA SER A 18 -22.48 -21.83 -53.03
C SER A 18 -23.02 -23.19 -53.57
N PRO A 19 -24.08 -23.82 -52.98
CA PRO A 19 -25.01 -23.35 -51.93
C PRO A 19 -25.31 -24.34 -50.74
N SER A 20 -25.99 -23.83 -49.70
CA SER A 20 -26.41 -24.46 -48.43
C SER A 20 -27.58 -25.49 -48.54
N PRO A 21 -27.93 -26.27 -47.48
CA PRO A 21 -28.87 -25.76 -46.46
C PRO A 21 -28.64 -26.20 -44.98
N LEU A 22 -29.03 -25.27 -44.10
CA LEU A 22 -29.52 -25.34 -42.71
C LEU A 22 -29.50 -26.69 -41.95
N THR A 23 -28.86 -26.71 -40.77
CA THR A 23 -29.36 -27.40 -39.55
C THR A 23 -28.77 -26.72 -38.30
N GLU A 24 -29.65 -26.46 -37.33
CA GLU A 24 -29.41 -25.94 -35.99
C GLU A 24 -28.32 -26.69 -35.21
N SER A 25 -27.55 -25.97 -34.40
CA SER A 25 -27.64 -26.11 -32.94
C SER A 25 -26.71 -25.13 -32.22
N SER A 26 -27.31 -24.46 -31.25
CA SER A 26 -26.69 -23.60 -30.26
C SER A 26 -25.56 -24.29 -29.50
N VAL A 27 -24.42 -23.60 -29.31
CA VAL A 27 -23.77 -23.42 -28.00
C VAL A 27 -22.97 -22.13 -28.09
N MET A 28 -23.42 -21.10 -27.36
CA MET A 28 -22.67 -19.87 -27.12
C MET A 28 -21.40 -20.19 -26.31
N LYS A 29 -20.24 -19.84 -26.84
CA LYS A 29 -18.98 -19.83 -26.09
C LYS A 29 -18.79 -18.41 -25.55
N GLU A 30 -19.36 -18.16 -24.37
CA GLU A 30 -19.04 -16.97 -23.57
C GLU A 30 -17.52 -16.95 -23.33
N THR A 31 -16.86 -16.06 -24.06
CA THR A 31 -15.45 -15.76 -23.84
C THR A 31 -15.38 -14.67 -22.78
N SER A 32 -15.09 -15.14 -21.57
CA SER A 32 -14.44 -14.44 -20.46
C SER A 32 -13.98 -13.01 -20.76
N PHE A 33 -14.74 -12.04 -20.27
CA PHE A 33 -14.25 -10.70 -19.91
C PHE A 33 -13.99 -10.71 -18.39
N ALA A 34 -12.95 -11.39 -17.94
CA ALA A 34 -12.61 -11.44 -16.51
C ALA A 34 -11.10 -11.48 -16.22
N GLU A 35 -10.25 -10.95 -17.11
CA GLU A 35 -8.79 -10.90 -16.88
C GLU A 35 -8.18 -9.49 -17.02
N GLN A 36 -8.99 -8.44 -16.93
CA GLN A 36 -8.51 -7.06 -17.02
C GLN A 36 -8.97 -6.18 -15.85
N SER A 37 -8.84 -6.69 -14.62
CA SER A 37 -8.98 -5.89 -13.39
C SER A 37 -7.82 -6.02 -12.40
N ALA A 38 -6.91 -6.98 -12.60
CA ALA A 38 -5.82 -7.25 -11.65
C ALA A 38 -4.59 -6.33 -11.80
N GLN A 39 -4.55 -5.44 -12.80
CA GLN A 39 -3.37 -4.62 -13.11
C GLN A 39 -3.58 -3.10 -12.98
N ALA A 40 -4.77 -2.67 -12.55
CA ALA A 40 -5.11 -1.25 -12.36
C ALA A 40 -5.09 -0.80 -10.87
N GLU A 41 -4.86 -1.71 -9.92
CA GLU A 41 -4.91 -1.42 -8.48
C GLU A 41 -3.64 -0.76 -7.90
N GLU A 42 -2.55 -0.61 -8.66
CA GLU A 42 -1.29 -0.03 -8.15
C GLU A 42 -1.17 1.51 -8.29
N VAL A 43 -2.12 2.17 -8.96
CA VAL A 43 -1.98 3.61 -9.25
C VAL A 43 -2.43 4.48 -8.07
N SER A 44 -3.56 4.16 -7.43
CA SER A 44 -4.19 4.98 -6.40
C SER A 44 -4.23 4.29 -5.03
N LEU A 45 -4.10 5.06 -3.94
CA LEU A 45 -4.20 4.51 -2.60
C LEU A 45 -5.66 4.21 -2.25
N THR A 46 -5.96 2.95 -1.93
CA THR A 46 -7.29 2.52 -1.47
C THR A 46 -7.40 2.63 0.06
N LYS A 47 -8.63 2.71 0.59
CA LYS A 47 -8.88 2.67 2.05
C LYS A 47 -8.27 1.41 2.68
N ALA A 48 -8.47 0.25 2.06
CA ALA A 48 -7.93 -1.01 2.55
C ALA A 48 -6.40 -0.98 2.62
N LYS A 49 -5.71 -0.45 1.59
CA LYS A 49 -4.25 -0.35 1.59
C LYS A 49 -3.73 0.68 2.60
N ALA A 50 -4.39 1.83 2.73
CA ALA A 50 -4.03 2.84 3.74
C ALA A 50 -4.13 2.28 5.16
N LEU A 51 -5.22 1.55 5.45
CA LEU A 51 -5.38 0.87 6.73
C LEU A 51 -4.32 -0.22 6.92
N GLN A 52 -4.04 -1.03 5.89
CA GLN A 52 -2.99 -2.04 5.96
C GLN A 52 -1.63 -1.43 6.32
N LEU A 53 -1.19 -0.38 5.62
CA LEU A 53 0.08 0.30 5.91
C LEU A 53 0.12 0.84 7.34
N SER A 54 -0.98 1.44 7.79
CA SER A 54 -1.13 1.94 9.16
C SER A 54 -1.00 0.83 10.21
N GLN A 55 -1.62 -0.34 9.98
CA GLN A 55 -1.52 -1.49 10.87
C GLN A 55 -0.13 -2.13 10.83
N GLU A 56 0.48 -2.25 9.65
CA GLU A 56 1.86 -2.74 9.52
C GLU A 56 2.85 -1.85 10.28
N PHE A 57 2.67 -0.52 10.20
CA PHE A 57 3.51 0.43 10.94
C PHE A 57 3.45 0.21 12.45
N ILE A 58 2.25 0.22 13.04
CA ILE A 58 2.11 0.06 14.50
C ILE A 58 2.52 -1.33 14.98
N ASN A 59 2.26 -2.37 14.19
CA ASN A 59 2.67 -3.74 14.51
C ASN A 59 4.20 -3.89 14.54
N LYS A 60 4.93 -3.19 13.66
CA LYS A 60 6.40 -3.19 13.68
C LYS A 60 6.96 -2.52 14.94
N LEU A 61 6.25 -1.55 15.51
CA LEU A 61 6.64 -0.89 16.77
C LEU A 61 6.25 -1.74 18.00
N GLN A 62 5.25 -2.61 17.89
CA GLN A 62 4.86 -3.56 18.95
C GLN A 62 5.74 -4.82 18.95
N THR A 63 7.05 -4.63 19.08
CA THR A 63 8.02 -5.74 19.07
C THR A 63 7.84 -6.64 20.29
N LYS A 64 8.17 -7.94 20.14
CA LYS A 64 8.18 -8.87 21.28
C LYS A 64 9.37 -8.57 22.19
N THR A 65 9.12 -8.52 23.49
CA THR A 65 10.18 -8.35 24.50
C THR A 65 10.30 -9.56 25.43
N ASP A 66 11.39 -9.61 26.20
CA ASP A 66 11.48 -10.42 27.42
C ASP A 66 11.02 -9.64 28.66
N SER A 67 11.19 -10.25 29.84
CA SER A 67 10.80 -9.66 31.13
C SER A 67 11.58 -8.40 31.53
N GLN A 68 12.66 -8.07 30.82
CA GLN A 68 13.45 -6.87 31.03
C GLN A 68 13.24 -5.83 29.91
N TYR A 69 12.15 -5.94 29.14
CA TYR A 69 11.84 -5.08 27.99
C TYR A 69 12.85 -5.15 26.84
N ARG A 70 13.76 -6.13 26.84
CA ARG A 70 14.70 -6.30 25.73
C ARG A 70 13.98 -6.84 24.51
N VAL A 71 14.16 -6.17 23.37
CA VAL A 71 13.60 -6.56 22.08
C VAL A 71 14.24 -7.86 21.61
N LYS A 72 13.42 -8.80 21.14
CA LYS A 72 13.88 -10.12 20.69
C LYS A 72 14.37 -10.13 19.24
N ASP A 73 13.69 -9.38 18.37
CA ASP A 73 13.86 -9.50 16.92
C ASP A 73 14.90 -8.50 16.35
N TYR A 74 15.34 -7.53 17.17
CA TYR A 74 16.26 -6.47 16.77
C TYR A 74 17.29 -6.18 17.87
N SER A 75 18.52 -5.89 17.47
CA SER A 75 19.60 -5.53 18.40
C SER A 75 19.87 -4.03 18.45
N SER A 76 19.39 -3.26 17.46
CA SER A 76 19.57 -1.80 17.37
C SER A 76 18.36 -1.06 16.80
N LYS A 77 18.24 0.22 17.14
CA LYS A 77 17.34 1.20 16.52
C LYS A 77 17.59 1.27 15.02
N SER A 78 18.84 1.18 14.57
CA SER A 78 19.16 1.23 13.13
C SER A 78 18.49 0.09 12.36
N GLU A 79 18.54 -1.14 12.90
CA GLU A 79 17.86 -2.30 12.33
C GLU A 79 16.35 -2.12 12.32
N LEU A 80 15.76 -1.69 13.45
CA LEU A 80 14.32 -1.47 13.54
C LEU A 80 13.84 -0.34 12.62
N ILE A 81 14.56 0.79 12.55
CA ILE A 81 14.27 1.90 11.63
C ILE A 81 14.31 1.39 10.19
N LYS A 82 15.28 0.55 9.83
CA LYS A 82 15.35 -0.05 8.49
C LYS A 82 14.12 -0.88 8.17
N ASP A 83 13.61 -1.66 9.14
CA ASP A 83 12.40 -2.45 8.95
C ASP A 83 11.13 -1.60 8.86
N VAL A 84 10.98 -0.60 9.74
CA VAL A 84 9.82 0.33 9.74
C VAL A 84 9.76 1.16 8.46
N ARG A 85 10.91 1.47 7.85
CA ARG A 85 10.99 2.21 6.58
C ARG A 85 10.37 1.50 5.37
N HIS A 86 10.00 0.23 5.48
CA HIS A 86 9.22 -0.45 4.44
C HIS A 86 7.80 0.11 4.30
N VAL A 87 7.27 0.77 5.33
CA VAL A 87 5.89 1.29 5.36
C VAL A 87 5.81 2.77 5.71
N ALA A 88 6.92 3.39 6.11
CA ALA A 88 6.98 4.79 6.52
C ALA A 88 8.23 5.51 5.99
N SER A 89 8.17 6.84 5.98
CA SER A 89 9.31 7.70 5.67
C SER A 89 10.44 7.47 6.69
N LYS A 90 11.68 7.77 6.28
CA LYS A 90 12.84 7.68 7.19
C LYS A 90 12.63 8.54 8.45
N GLN A 91 12.06 9.73 8.28
CA GLN A 91 11.81 10.65 9.38
C GLN A 91 10.80 10.04 10.36
N MET A 92 9.63 9.64 9.86
CA MET A 92 8.57 9.01 10.66
C MET A 92 9.07 7.76 11.40
N ALA A 93 9.80 6.88 10.71
CA ALA A 93 10.40 5.70 11.33
C ALA A 93 11.39 6.06 12.44
N SER A 94 12.23 7.08 12.22
CA SER A 94 13.22 7.51 13.19
C SER A 94 12.57 8.12 14.42
N ASP A 95 11.57 8.98 14.24
CA ASP A 95 10.90 9.68 15.35
C ASP A 95 10.25 8.68 16.32
N TYR A 96 9.49 7.72 15.79
CA TYR A 96 8.83 6.70 16.61
C TYR A 96 9.84 5.74 17.26
N VAL A 97 10.84 5.25 16.51
CA VAL A 97 11.84 4.34 17.08
C VAL A 97 12.69 5.05 18.13
N ASN A 98 13.00 6.34 17.94
CA ASN A 98 13.77 7.10 18.92
C ASN A 98 12.98 7.40 20.19
N GLY A 99 11.67 7.64 20.09
CA GLY A 99 10.81 7.89 21.24
C GLY A 99 10.41 6.64 22.03
N LEU A 100 10.28 5.49 21.36
CA LEU A 100 9.75 4.25 21.98
C LEU A 100 10.83 3.24 22.38
N PHE A 101 12.07 3.44 21.94
CA PHE A 101 13.15 2.49 22.19
C PHE A 101 14.42 3.18 22.70
N GLU A 102 15.24 2.40 23.40
CA GLU A 102 16.56 2.81 23.86
C GLU A 102 17.60 1.73 23.58
N GLU A 103 18.82 2.13 23.24
CA GLU A 103 19.94 1.21 23.10
C GLU A 103 20.83 1.27 24.34
N LYS A 104 21.09 0.11 24.94
CA LYS A 104 21.98 -0.02 26.10
C LYS A 104 22.88 -1.24 25.91
N LYS A 105 24.20 -1.05 26.00
CA LYS A 105 25.19 -2.13 25.92
C LYS A 105 25.02 -3.03 24.68
N GLY A 106 24.73 -2.43 23.52
CA GLY A 106 24.54 -3.15 22.25
C GLY A 106 23.27 -4.00 22.17
N LYS A 107 22.25 -3.67 22.98
CA LYS A 107 20.92 -4.29 22.95
C LYS A 107 19.85 -3.20 22.88
N LEU A 108 18.73 -3.54 22.25
CA LEU A 108 17.57 -2.67 22.11
C LEU A 108 16.53 -3.01 23.18
N TYR A 109 15.97 -1.98 23.80
CA TYR A 109 14.93 -2.09 24.82
C TYR A 109 13.75 -1.19 24.46
N VAL A 110 12.54 -1.64 24.79
CA VAL A 110 11.34 -0.81 24.73
C VAL A 110 11.33 0.11 25.95
N VAL A 111 11.06 1.40 25.73
CA VAL A 111 10.79 2.36 26.80
C VAL A 111 9.39 2.05 27.36
N PRO A 112 9.21 1.83 28.68
CA PRO A 112 7.91 1.48 29.28
C PRO A 112 6.94 2.68 29.27
N THR A 113 6.40 2.98 28.10
CA THR A 113 5.43 4.06 27.87
C THR A 113 4.32 3.54 26.96
N ASP A 114 3.16 4.20 27.02
CA ASP A 114 2.05 3.86 26.15
C ASP A 114 2.33 4.33 24.71
N LEU A 115 1.80 3.59 23.75
CA LEU A 115 1.82 4.03 22.35
C LEU A 115 0.91 5.25 22.20
N PRO A 116 1.28 6.21 21.33
CA PRO A 116 0.38 7.32 21.02
C PRO A 116 -0.93 6.78 20.41
N PRO A 117 -2.05 7.50 20.57
CA PRO A 117 -3.28 7.18 19.86
C PRO A 117 -3.01 6.94 18.37
N TRP A 118 -3.56 5.84 17.86
CA TRP A 118 -3.34 5.39 16.49
C TRP A 118 -4.65 4.96 15.83
N VAL A 119 -4.62 4.80 14.50
CA VAL A 119 -5.81 4.43 13.74
C VAL A 119 -6.34 3.08 14.20
N GLU A 120 -7.57 3.08 14.69
CA GLU A 120 -8.26 1.90 15.20
C GLU A 120 -8.89 1.11 14.05
N LYS A 121 -8.58 -0.19 14.01
CA LYS A 121 -9.20 -1.12 13.06
C LYS A 121 -10.68 -1.33 13.44
N GLY A 122 -11.55 -1.29 12.43
CA GLY A 122 -12.99 -1.51 12.62
C GLY A 122 -13.79 -0.23 12.89
N GLN A 123 -13.10 0.89 13.16
CA GLN A 123 -13.73 2.21 13.20
C GLN A 123 -13.74 2.85 11.81
N ASN A 124 -14.76 3.66 11.55
CA ASN A 124 -14.88 4.38 10.29
C ASN A 124 -13.77 5.43 10.14
N PHE A 125 -13.27 5.60 8.92
CA PHE A 125 -12.32 6.65 8.58
C PHE A 125 -12.55 7.17 7.16
N GLU A 126 -12.09 8.39 6.92
CA GLU A 126 -12.06 9.04 5.63
C GLU A 126 -10.68 8.89 5.00
N LEU A 127 -10.63 8.68 3.69
CA LEU A 127 -9.39 8.73 2.92
C LEU A 127 -9.55 9.83 1.86
N LYS A 128 -8.84 10.94 2.06
CA LYS A 128 -8.90 12.14 1.24
C LYS A 128 -7.73 12.13 0.26
N LYS A 129 -8.02 12.12 -1.03
CA LYS A 129 -7.02 12.30 -2.08
C LYS A 129 -6.63 13.77 -2.14
N LEU A 130 -5.34 14.07 -2.00
CA LEU A 130 -4.81 15.43 -2.16
C LEU A 130 -4.19 15.62 -3.56
N SER A 131 -3.56 14.56 -4.07
CA SER A 131 -3.02 14.50 -5.43
C SER A 131 -2.93 13.03 -5.89
N GLU A 132 -2.39 12.79 -7.09
CA GLU A 132 -2.09 11.41 -7.55
C GLU A 132 -1.06 10.68 -6.66
N SER A 133 -0.23 11.44 -5.94
CA SER A 133 0.86 10.90 -5.11
C SER A 133 0.69 11.19 -3.62
N SER A 134 -0.43 11.79 -3.17
CA SER A 134 -0.62 12.23 -1.79
C SER A 134 -2.05 12.02 -1.30
N TYR A 135 -2.19 11.45 -0.11
CA TYR A 135 -3.46 11.14 0.54
C TYR A 135 -3.40 11.37 2.05
N HIS A 136 -4.53 11.75 2.64
CA HIS A 136 -4.72 11.78 4.09
C HIS A 136 -5.77 10.76 4.54
N LEU A 137 -5.43 9.92 5.51
CA LEU A 137 -6.41 9.17 6.31
C LEU A 137 -6.80 10.01 7.52
N VAL A 138 -8.10 10.22 7.74
CA VAL A 138 -8.62 10.94 8.91
C VAL A 138 -9.60 10.04 9.66
N GLN A 139 -9.35 9.82 10.95
CA GLN A 139 -10.24 9.08 11.84
C GLN A 139 -10.60 9.94 13.05
N HIS A 140 -11.90 10.10 13.29
CA HIS A 140 -12.42 10.78 14.47
C HIS A 140 -12.71 9.74 15.56
N ASN A 141 -12.18 9.96 16.74
CA ASN A 141 -12.25 9.05 17.87
C ASN A 141 -12.72 9.77 19.12
N LYS A 142 -13.16 8.99 20.11
CA LYS A 142 -13.52 9.48 21.44
C LYS A 142 -13.05 8.49 22.49
N SER A 143 -12.46 8.99 23.56
CA SER A 143 -12.10 8.19 24.73
C SER A 143 -12.28 8.98 26.01
N ASP A 144 -12.37 8.28 27.14
CA ASP A 144 -12.48 8.94 28.45
C ASP A 144 -11.22 9.75 28.79
N LEU A 145 -10.05 9.31 28.31
CA LEU A 145 -8.77 9.95 28.59
C LEU A 145 -8.54 11.22 27.74
N TYR A 146 -8.88 11.18 26.46
CA TYR A 146 -8.56 12.24 25.50
C TYR A 146 -9.77 13.09 25.08
N GLY A 147 -10.98 12.73 25.51
CA GLY A 147 -12.20 13.33 24.97
C GLY A 147 -12.36 13.01 23.49
N GLU A 148 -12.85 13.96 22.72
CA GLU A 148 -12.92 13.86 21.26
C GLU A 148 -11.60 14.30 20.64
N TYR A 149 -11.08 13.50 19.71
CA TYR A 149 -9.82 13.75 19.04
C TYR A 149 -9.83 13.17 17.62
N SER A 150 -8.95 13.69 16.76
CA SER A 150 -8.82 13.24 15.38
C SER A 150 -7.40 12.81 15.09
N ILE A 151 -7.26 11.65 14.43
CA ILE A 151 -5.98 11.14 13.94
C ILE A 151 -5.90 11.42 12.45
N THR A 152 -4.84 12.07 12.01
CA THR A 152 -4.52 12.24 10.59
C THR A 152 -3.21 11.53 10.26
N LEU A 153 -3.24 10.63 9.27
CA LEU A 153 -2.03 10.04 8.68
C LEU A 153 -1.82 10.57 7.26
N GLY A 154 -0.61 11.04 6.98
CA GLY A 154 -0.18 11.41 5.63
C GLY A 154 0.45 10.24 4.89
N PHE A 155 0.09 10.06 3.63
CA PHE A 155 0.67 9.07 2.73
C PHE A 155 1.23 9.74 1.49
N GLU A 156 2.46 9.39 1.12
CA GLU A 156 3.09 9.84 -0.12
C GLU A 156 3.58 8.64 -0.96
N LYS A 157 3.54 8.79 -2.28
CA LYS A 157 4.06 7.79 -3.23
C LYS A 157 5.54 8.04 -3.51
N VAL A 158 6.41 7.14 -3.07
CA VAL A 158 7.87 7.19 -3.26
C VAL A 158 8.31 5.93 -4.01
N ASN A 159 8.97 6.08 -5.16
CA ASN A 159 9.43 4.95 -6.00
C ASN A 159 8.31 3.93 -6.27
N SER A 160 7.12 4.41 -6.62
CA SER A 160 5.91 3.60 -6.84
C SER A 160 5.31 2.91 -5.61
N HIS A 161 5.86 3.12 -4.40
CA HIS A 161 5.31 2.59 -3.15
C HIS A 161 4.71 3.69 -2.28
N TRP A 162 3.60 3.38 -1.62
CA TRP A 162 2.98 4.27 -0.64
C TRP A 162 3.67 4.12 0.71
N VAL A 163 4.05 5.24 1.33
CA VAL A 163 4.64 5.29 2.67
C VAL A 163 3.95 6.32 3.55
N ILE A 164 3.87 6.05 4.84
CA ILE A 164 3.38 7.01 5.84
C ILE A 164 4.43 8.08 6.07
N THR A 165 4.08 9.35 5.90
CA THR A 165 5.02 10.47 6.03
C THR A 165 4.90 11.22 7.35
N PHE A 166 3.70 11.30 7.90
CA PHE A 166 3.45 11.90 9.20
C PHE A 166 2.20 11.31 9.87
N ALA A 167 2.09 11.53 11.19
CA ALA A 167 0.86 11.37 11.94
C ALA A 167 0.63 12.61 12.81
N SER A 168 -0.61 13.06 12.94
CA SER A 168 -0.98 14.11 13.88
C SER A 168 -2.23 13.74 14.66
N ILE A 169 -2.32 14.28 15.87
CA ILE A 169 -3.49 14.21 16.74
C ILE A 169 -3.94 15.64 17.00
N SER A 170 -5.24 15.91 16.85
CA SER A 170 -5.84 17.23 17.06
C SER A 170 -7.17 17.15 17.78
#